data_AF-A0A0F3GKR5-F1
#
_entry.id   AF-A0A0F3GKR5-F1
#
_cell.length_a   1.000
_cell.length_b   1.000
_cell.length_c   1.000
_cell.angle_alpha   90.00
_cell.angle_beta   90.00
_cell.angle_gamma   90.00
#
_symmetry.space_group_name_H-M   'P 1'
#
loop_
_entity.id
_entity.type
_entity.pdbx_description
1 polymer ?
#
loop_
_entity_poly.entity_id
_entity_poly.type
_entity_poly.pdbx_seq_one_letter_code
_entity_poly.pdbx_strand_id
1 'polypeptide(L)'
;MSKQDDIKGFNYSYRSVPTLLDFSEDNSFIRAVIGPFGSGKSSACVLELFQRALEQAPGKDGIRRSRWAVIRNTYPQLKDTTIKTFHQWFPPEHCGKYNISTHDYTLQIDNVYAEVLFRALDRPDQVANLLSLELTGAWINEFKEIPFAVFEAIQGRVDRYPAKKDGGCTWTGIIMDSNPPDTDSKYYHYFEETRPDNARLFNQPSGLSPQAENLDNLSESYYGNLASGKSQDFIDVYVHGRYGYVKEGKGVYDGSYNDDIHVSKEPLTVNTATPLILGFDFGLTPACVLCQVTPRGGFNVIEELISDNMGLKQFIQNRLKPQLL
;
A
#
# COMPACT_ATOMS: atom_id res chain seq x y z
N MET A 1 -3.07 -7.84 27.61
CA MET A 1 -2.86 -9.30 27.64
C MET A 1 -2.13 -9.65 26.36
N SER A 2 -0.96 -10.28 26.40
CA SER A 2 -0.24 -10.64 25.18
C SER A 2 -0.92 -11.84 24.52
N LYS A 3 -1.49 -11.66 23.32
CA LYS A 3 -1.86 -12.78 22.45
C LYS A 3 -0.56 -13.50 22.06
N GLN A 4 -0.47 -14.80 22.37
CA GLN A 4 0.63 -15.67 22.00
C GLN A 4 0.00 -16.84 21.25
N ASP A 5 0.38 -17.02 20.00
CA ASP A 5 -0.14 -18.10 19.18
C ASP A 5 0.77 -19.32 19.35
N ASP A 6 0.37 -20.25 20.22
CA ASP A 6 1.07 -21.53 20.43
C ASP A 6 0.69 -22.54 19.33
N ILE A 7 1.16 -22.31 18.11
CA ILE A 7 1.22 -23.37 17.09
C ILE A 7 2.48 -24.18 17.42
N LYS A 8 2.40 -25.51 17.53
CA LYS A 8 3.57 -26.35 17.85
C LYS A 8 4.75 -26.00 16.91
N GLY A 9 5.80 -25.37 17.46
CA GLY A 9 7.00 -24.97 16.73
C GLY A 9 7.07 -23.49 16.33
N PHE A 10 6.03 -22.68 16.58
CA PHE A 10 6.01 -21.25 16.28
C PHE A 10 5.76 -20.45 17.56
N ASN A 11 6.62 -19.46 17.83
CA ASN A 11 6.42 -18.52 18.93
C ASN A 11 6.43 -17.11 18.35
N TYR A 12 5.25 -16.62 17.98
CA TYR A 12 5.08 -15.20 17.68
C TYR A 12 4.48 -14.48 18.88
N SER A 13 5.06 -13.34 19.23
CA SER A 13 4.60 -12.51 20.33
C SER A 13 4.30 -11.10 19.84
N TYR A 14 3.09 -10.63 20.10
CA TYR A 14 2.71 -9.24 19.85
C TYR A 14 3.27 -8.25 20.88
N ARG A 15 4.05 -8.72 21.88
CA ARG A 15 4.48 -7.92 23.04
C ARG A 15 5.22 -6.63 22.66
N SER A 16 6.06 -6.67 21.63
CA SER A 16 6.87 -5.54 21.17
C SER A 16 6.24 -4.79 19.98
N VAL A 17 5.00 -5.14 19.60
CA VAL A 17 4.32 -4.63 18.40
C VAL A 17 2.82 -4.34 18.68
N PRO A 18 2.47 -3.44 19.62
CA PRO A 18 1.08 -3.18 20.01
C PRO A 18 0.18 -2.74 18.85
N THR A 19 0.66 -1.96 17.88
CA THR A 19 -0.14 -1.60 16.70
C THR A 19 -0.50 -2.83 15.86
N LEU A 20 0.39 -3.82 15.77
CA LEU A 20 0.11 -5.08 15.05
C LEU A 20 -0.88 -5.97 15.82
N LEU A 21 -0.91 -5.85 17.16
CA LEU A 21 -1.95 -6.49 17.97
C LEU A 21 -3.32 -5.88 17.67
N ASP A 22 -3.42 -4.56 17.70
CA ASP A 22 -4.67 -3.84 17.39
C ASP A 22 -5.16 -4.16 15.98
N PHE A 23 -4.25 -4.24 15.01
CA PHE A 23 -4.53 -4.67 13.64
C PHE A 23 -5.11 -6.09 13.58
N SER A 24 -4.54 -7.03 14.36
CA SER A 24 -4.98 -8.42 14.41
C SER A 24 -6.33 -8.61 15.11
N GLU A 25 -6.58 -7.85 16.18
CA GLU A 25 -7.83 -7.92 16.95
C GLU A 25 -9.03 -7.25 16.24
N ASP A 26 -8.77 -6.33 15.30
CA ASP A 26 -9.81 -5.67 14.51
C ASP A 26 -10.44 -6.61 13.46
N ASN A 27 -11.74 -6.44 13.23
CA ASN A 27 -12.51 -7.27 12.28
C ASN A 27 -13.07 -6.47 11.10
N SER A 28 -12.56 -5.27 10.83
CA SER A 28 -12.92 -4.50 9.64
C SER A 28 -12.63 -5.30 8.38
N PHE A 29 -13.51 -5.17 7.40
CA PHE A 29 -13.41 -5.90 6.14
C PHE A 29 -12.12 -5.56 5.38
N ILE A 30 -11.68 -4.30 5.45
CA ILE A 30 -10.41 -3.84 4.88
C ILE A 30 -9.53 -3.32 6.01
N ARG A 31 -8.32 -3.87 6.15
CA ARG A 31 -7.36 -3.46 7.17
C ARG A 31 -6.00 -3.24 6.54
N ALA A 32 -5.41 -2.08 6.79
CA ALA A 32 -4.08 -1.76 6.31
C ALA A 32 -3.19 -1.37 7.47
N VAL A 33 -1.92 -1.78 7.45
CA VAL A 33 -0.90 -1.30 8.38
C VAL A 33 0.20 -0.57 7.63
N ILE A 34 0.56 0.62 8.09
CA ILE A 34 1.73 1.36 7.61
C ILE A 34 2.72 1.64 8.72
N GLY A 35 3.99 1.79 8.36
CA GLY A 35 5.05 2.02 9.32
C GLY A 35 6.45 2.01 8.71
N PRO A 36 7.48 2.22 9.53
CA PRO A 36 8.86 2.28 9.08
C PRO A 36 9.40 0.91 8.64
N PHE A 37 10.56 0.88 7.99
CA PHE A 37 11.24 -0.39 7.70
C PHE A 37 11.61 -1.12 8.99
N GLY A 38 11.62 -2.45 8.95
CA GLY A 38 11.97 -3.28 10.11
C GLY A 38 10.89 -3.40 11.19
N SER A 39 9.71 -2.78 11.03
CA SER A 39 8.67 -2.75 12.08
C SER A 39 7.78 -4.00 12.18
N GLY A 40 8.08 -5.08 11.42
CA GLY A 40 7.38 -6.37 11.54
C GLY A 40 6.08 -6.54 10.74
N LYS A 41 5.63 -5.53 9.99
CA LYS A 41 4.34 -5.50 9.26
C LYS A 41 4.05 -6.76 8.43
N SER A 42 4.95 -7.11 7.51
CA SER A 42 4.72 -8.24 6.60
C SER A 42 4.65 -9.58 7.34
N SER A 43 5.42 -9.74 8.42
CA SER A 43 5.32 -10.93 9.28
C SER A 43 3.97 -11.00 10.00
N ALA A 44 3.47 -9.87 10.49
CA ALA A 44 2.13 -9.82 11.07
C ALA A 44 1.04 -10.16 10.05
N CYS A 45 1.13 -9.72 8.79
CA CYS A 45 0.17 -10.11 7.75
C CYS A 45 0.20 -11.61 7.43
N VAL A 46 1.38 -12.25 7.43
CA VAL A 46 1.51 -13.71 7.25
C VAL A 46 0.78 -14.45 8.37
N LEU A 47 0.96 -14.03 9.62
CA LEU A 47 0.32 -14.65 10.77
C LEU A 47 -1.17 -14.36 10.82
N GLU A 48 -1.57 -13.15 10.48
CA GLU A 48 -2.97 -12.76 10.37
C GLU A 48 -3.73 -13.65 9.38
N LEU A 49 -3.15 -13.89 8.19
CA LEU A 49 -3.72 -14.82 7.21
C LEU A 49 -3.99 -16.20 7.84
N PHE A 50 -3.03 -16.72 8.62
CA PHE A 50 -3.19 -18.01 9.27
C PHE A 50 -4.20 -17.99 10.42
N GLN A 51 -4.20 -16.96 11.27
CA GLN A 51 -5.19 -16.79 12.32
C GLN A 51 -6.60 -16.77 11.73
N ARG A 52 -6.82 -16.05 10.61
CA ARG A 52 -8.12 -16.04 9.93
C ARG A 52 -8.47 -17.37 9.29
N ALA A 53 -7.48 -18.16 8.85
CA ALA A 53 -7.72 -19.54 8.43
C ALA A 53 -8.12 -20.45 9.61
N LEU A 54 -7.54 -20.26 10.80
CA LEU A 54 -7.94 -20.96 12.04
C LEU A 54 -9.34 -20.56 12.51
N GLU A 55 -9.73 -19.30 12.34
CA GLU A 55 -11.03 -18.78 12.74
C GLU A 55 -12.18 -19.23 11.82
N GLN A 56 -11.90 -19.61 10.56
CA GLN A 56 -12.93 -20.14 9.66
C GLN A 56 -13.66 -21.32 10.30
N ALA A 57 -14.99 -21.33 10.26
CA ALA A 57 -15.77 -22.48 10.68
C ALA A 57 -15.37 -23.74 9.87
N PRO A 58 -15.30 -24.91 10.52
CA PRO A 58 -15.03 -26.15 9.82
C PRO A 58 -16.18 -26.50 8.87
N GLY A 59 -15.84 -27.03 7.70
CA GLY A 59 -16.81 -27.66 6.80
C GLY A 59 -17.39 -28.94 7.41
N LYS A 60 -18.29 -29.60 6.66
CA LYS A 60 -18.95 -30.85 7.11
C LYS A 60 -18.00 -32.00 7.43
N ASP A 61 -16.80 -31.97 6.86
CA ASP A 61 -15.72 -32.93 7.09
C ASP A 61 -14.75 -32.51 8.19
N GLY A 62 -15.06 -31.45 8.94
CA GLY A 62 -14.24 -30.95 10.05
C GLY A 62 -13.06 -30.06 9.62
N ILE A 63 -12.86 -29.84 8.32
CA ILE A 63 -11.74 -29.06 7.79
C ILE A 63 -12.13 -27.59 7.64
N ARG A 64 -11.32 -26.69 8.24
CA ARG A 64 -11.42 -25.25 8.11
C ARG A 64 -10.72 -24.84 6.81
N ARG A 65 -11.50 -24.33 5.85
CA ARG A 65 -11.01 -24.03 4.50
C ARG A 65 -10.91 -22.53 4.28
N SER A 66 -9.79 -22.09 3.71
CA SER A 66 -9.67 -20.74 3.17
C SER A 66 -8.85 -20.72 1.88
N ARG A 67 -9.04 -19.67 1.07
CA ARG A 67 -8.23 -19.38 -0.10
C ARG A 67 -7.84 -17.91 -0.11
N TRP A 68 -6.56 -17.65 -0.31
CA TRP A 68 -5.96 -16.33 -0.21
C TRP A 68 -5.23 -15.98 -1.49
N ALA A 69 -5.35 -14.73 -1.93
CA ALA A 69 -4.41 -14.15 -2.88
C ALA A 69 -3.37 -13.32 -2.13
N VAL A 70 -2.08 -13.55 -2.39
CA VAL A 70 -0.98 -12.72 -1.90
C VAL A 70 -0.41 -11.97 -3.09
N ILE A 71 -0.55 -10.65 -3.08
CA ILE A 71 -0.32 -9.80 -4.24
C ILE A 71 0.89 -8.91 -3.99
N ARG A 72 1.78 -8.84 -4.97
CA ARG A 72 2.93 -7.92 -4.99
C ARG A 72 3.13 -7.37 -6.40
N ASN A 73 3.86 -6.26 -6.53
CA ASN A 73 4.01 -5.54 -7.80
C ASN A 73 4.66 -6.41 -8.89
N THR A 74 5.84 -6.98 -8.64
CA THR A 74 6.55 -7.82 -9.62
C THR A 74 6.84 -9.21 -9.08
N TYR A 75 7.01 -10.18 -9.98
CA TYR A 75 7.32 -11.56 -9.59
C TYR A 75 8.69 -11.71 -8.91
N PRO A 76 9.78 -11.07 -9.40
CA PRO A 76 11.06 -11.09 -8.70
C PRO A 76 10.95 -10.60 -7.25
N GLN A 77 10.26 -9.47 -7.01
CA GLN A 77 10.02 -8.98 -5.66
C GLN A 77 9.21 -9.98 -4.82
N LEU A 78 8.09 -10.48 -5.36
CA LEU A 78 7.25 -11.48 -4.67
C LEU A 78 8.03 -12.72 -4.23
N LYS A 79 8.88 -13.24 -5.13
CA LYS A 79 9.74 -14.39 -4.88
C LYS A 79 10.82 -14.09 -3.85
N ASP A 80 11.46 -12.92 -3.95
CA ASP A 80 12.63 -12.61 -3.13
C ASP A 80 12.30 -12.07 -1.74
N THR A 81 11.08 -11.60 -1.50
CA THR A 81 10.66 -11.04 -0.20
C THR A 81 9.46 -11.78 0.38
N THR A 82 8.29 -11.68 -0.26
CA THR A 82 7.01 -12.13 0.31
C THR A 82 6.94 -13.65 0.47
N ILE A 83 7.31 -14.42 -0.55
CA ILE A 83 7.33 -15.89 -0.48
C ILE A 83 8.37 -16.38 0.53
N LYS A 84 9.55 -15.75 0.60
CA LYS A 84 10.56 -16.10 1.61
C LYS A 84 10.06 -15.83 3.03
N THR A 85 9.43 -14.68 3.26
CA THR A 85 8.83 -14.34 4.56
C THR A 85 7.75 -15.36 4.92
N PHE A 86 6.87 -15.71 3.96
CA PHE A 86 5.85 -16.72 4.18
C PHE A 86 6.46 -18.08 4.54
N HIS A 87 7.49 -18.54 3.81
CA HIS A 87 8.17 -19.81 4.11
C HIS A 87 8.98 -19.78 5.42
N GLN A 88 9.43 -18.63 5.89
CA GLN A 88 10.05 -18.52 7.22
C GLN A 88 9.06 -18.85 8.33
N TRP A 89 7.81 -18.39 8.18
CA TRP A 89 6.73 -18.63 9.14
C TRP A 89 5.97 -19.94 8.87
N PHE A 90 5.95 -20.43 7.65
CA PHE A 90 5.31 -21.69 7.27
C PHE A 90 6.22 -22.45 6.31
N PRO A 91 7.29 -23.08 6.83
CA PRO A 91 8.20 -23.84 6.01
C PRO A 91 7.44 -24.99 5.32
N PRO A 92 7.53 -25.14 3.98
CA PRO A 92 6.78 -26.17 3.25
C PRO A 92 6.95 -27.56 3.86
N GLU A 93 8.16 -27.93 4.24
CA GLU A 93 8.49 -29.26 4.78
C GLU A 93 7.76 -29.62 6.08
N HIS A 94 7.27 -28.62 6.82
CA HIS A 94 6.56 -28.81 8.09
C HIS A 94 5.08 -28.44 8.01
N CYS A 95 4.73 -27.48 7.15
CA CYS A 95 3.42 -26.83 7.18
C CYS A 95 2.59 -27.04 5.91
N GLY A 96 3.14 -27.61 4.84
CA GLY A 96 2.39 -27.68 3.59
C GLY A 96 3.17 -28.11 2.35
N LYS A 97 2.82 -27.51 1.21
CA LYS A 97 3.49 -27.77 -0.07
C LYS A 97 3.47 -26.53 -0.93
N TYR A 98 4.64 -26.11 -1.41
CA TYR A 98 4.79 -25.05 -2.39
C TYR A 98 4.89 -25.62 -3.81
N ASN A 99 4.03 -25.14 -4.72
CA ASN A 99 4.09 -25.45 -6.14
C ASN A 99 4.83 -24.32 -6.88
N ILE A 100 6.03 -24.62 -7.36
CA ILE A 100 6.89 -23.66 -8.05
C ILE A 100 6.30 -23.23 -9.41
N SER A 101 5.54 -24.09 -10.11
CA SER A 101 5.05 -23.75 -11.45
C SER A 101 3.86 -22.80 -11.41
N THR A 102 2.94 -23.02 -10.45
CA THR A 102 1.73 -22.19 -10.30
C THR A 102 1.89 -21.08 -9.27
N HIS A 103 2.96 -21.12 -8.48
CA HIS A 103 3.21 -20.20 -7.36
C HIS A 103 2.09 -20.23 -6.34
N ASP A 104 1.64 -21.44 -6.02
CA ASP A 104 0.62 -21.68 -5.01
C ASP A 104 1.21 -22.45 -3.84
N TYR A 105 0.77 -22.15 -2.63
CA TYR A 105 1.13 -22.87 -1.43
C TYR A 105 -0.13 -23.47 -0.81
N THR A 106 -0.11 -24.78 -0.57
CA THR A 106 -1.15 -25.47 0.18
C THR A 106 -0.67 -25.62 1.61
N LEU A 107 -1.27 -24.88 2.53
CA LEU A 107 -1.03 -24.95 3.97
C LEU A 107 -1.94 -26.01 4.58
N GLN A 108 -1.36 -26.91 5.36
CA GLN A 108 -2.08 -27.96 6.07
C GLN A 108 -1.48 -28.16 7.46
N ILE A 109 -2.17 -27.66 8.47
CA ILE A 109 -1.81 -27.79 9.89
C ILE A 109 -3.06 -28.19 10.66
N ASP A 110 -3.01 -29.32 11.37
CA ASP A 110 -4.15 -29.92 12.07
C ASP A 110 -5.40 -30.02 11.16
N ASN A 111 -6.48 -29.28 11.48
CA ASN A 111 -7.70 -29.24 10.69
C ASN A 111 -7.84 -27.97 9.82
N VAL A 112 -6.77 -27.19 9.64
CA VAL A 112 -6.72 -26.04 8.73
C VAL A 112 -6.19 -26.47 7.38
N TYR A 113 -6.91 -26.10 6.33
CA TYR A 113 -6.50 -26.19 4.93
C TYR A 113 -6.61 -24.80 4.29
N ALA A 114 -5.48 -24.22 3.89
CA ALA A 114 -5.47 -22.93 3.20
C ALA A 114 -4.73 -23.01 1.86
N GLU A 115 -5.35 -22.50 0.81
CA GLU A 115 -4.71 -22.28 -0.49
C GLU A 115 -4.20 -20.84 -0.55
N VAL A 116 -2.90 -20.64 -0.70
CA VAL A 116 -2.26 -19.33 -0.80
C VAL A 116 -1.71 -19.14 -2.20
N LEU A 117 -2.34 -18.25 -2.94
CA LEU A 117 -2.09 -17.97 -4.34
C LEU A 117 -1.17 -16.74 -4.46
N PHE A 118 0.12 -16.94 -4.75
CA PHE A 118 1.05 -15.82 -4.94
C PHE A 118 0.91 -15.23 -6.34
N ARG A 119 0.61 -13.94 -6.44
CA ARG A 119 0.29 -13.27 -7.71
C ARG A 119 1.09 -11.96 -7.84
N ALA A 120 1.75 -11.80 -8.99
CA ALA A 120 2.40 -10.56 -9.36
C ALA A 120 1.56 -9.78 -10.38
N LEU A 121 1.89 -8.50 -10.60
CA LEU A 121 1.14 -7.59 -11.47
C LEU A 121 1.96 -7.11 -12.68
N ASP A 122 3.17 -7.63 -12.87
CA ASP A 122 4.10 -7.24 -13.92
C ASP A 122 3.72 -7.76 -15.32
N ARG A 123 2.67 -8.59 -15.43
CA ARG A 123 2.17 -9.14 -16.70
C ARG A 123 0.65 -9.00 -16.84
N PRO A 124 0.13 -8.52 -17.99
CA PRO A 124 -1.31 -8.29 -18.19
C PRO A 124 -2.21 -9.51 -17.97
N ASP A 125 -1.76 -10.72 -18.33
CA ASP A 125 -2.50 -11.96 -18.10
C ASP A 125 -2.62 -12.30 -16.60
N GLN A 126 -1.62 -11.94 -15.78
CA GLN A 126 -1.71 -12.15 -14.34
C GLN A 126 -2.76 -11.24 -13.69
N VAL A 127 -2.84 -9.98 -14.15
CA VAL A 127 -3.90 -9.05 -13.72
C VAL A 127 -5.28 -9.57 -14.12
N ALA A 128 -5.44 -10.09 -15.34
CA ALA A 128 -6.71 -10.70 -15.78
C ALA A 128 -7.08 -11.95 -14.95
N ASN A 129 -6.10 -12.78 -14.61
CA ASN A 129 -6.30 -13.96 -13.78
C ASN A 129 -6.72 -13.62 -12.34
N LEU A 130 -6.30 -12.47 -11.79
CA LEU A 130 -6.81 -12.00 -10.50
C LEU A 130 -8.33 -11.78 -10.51
N LEU A 131 -8.87 -11.35 -11.65
CA LEU A 131 -10.30 -11.13 -11.85
C LEU A 131 -11.13 -12.42 -11.98
N SER A 132 -10.53 -13.61 -11.95
CA SER A 132 -11.29 -14.86 -11.99
C SER A 132 -11.21 -15.66 -10.69
N LEU A 133 -10.50 -15.16 -9.69
CA LEU A 133 -10.31 -15.86 -8.42
C LEU A 133 -11.58 -15.86 -7.57
N GLU A 134 -11.77 -16.96 -6.84
CA GLU A 134 -12.76 -17.10 -5.78
C GLU A 134 -12.02 -17.21 -4.45
N LEU A 135 -12.01 -16.15 -3.64
CA LEU A 135 -11.16 -16.02 -2.46
C LEU A 135 -11.98 -15.97 -1.17
N THR A 136 -11.36 -16.40 -0.07
CA THR A 136 -11.75 -16.08 1.31
C THR A 136 -11.27 -14.68 1.68
N GLY A 137 -10.00 -14.39 1.39
CA GLY A 137 -9.37 -13.11 1.67
C GLY A 137 -8.21 -12.81 0.73
N ALA A 138 -7.63 -11.62 0.88
CA ALA A 138 -6.46 -11.23 0.12
C ALA A 138 -5.47 -10.47 0.99
N TRP A 139 -4.18 -10.62 0.70
CA TRP A 139 -3.10 -9.84 1.25
C TRP A 139 -2.41 -9.04 0.13
N ILE A 140 -2.50 -7.71 0.19
CA ILE A 140 -1.80 -6.82 -0.74
C ILE A 140 -0.53 -6.30 -0.05
N ASN A 141 0.62 -6.85 -0.43
CA ASN A 141 1.91 -6.50 0.15
C ASN A 141 2.53 -5.30 -0.58
N GLU A 142 2.95 -4.32 0.22
CA GLU A 142 3.34 -2.96 -0.19
C GLU A 142 2.38 -2.32 -1.15
N PHE A 143 1.16 -2.19 -0.64
CA PHE A 143 0.03 -1.64 -1.37
C PHE A 143 0.31 -0.26 -1.98
N LYS A 144 1.24 0.55 -1.44
CA LYS A 144 1.59 1.84 -2.06
C LYS A 144 2.14 1.71 -3.48
N GLU A 145 2.76 0.58 -3.82
CA GLU A 145 3.29 0.26 -5.15
C GLU A 145 2.24 -0.39 -6.07
N ILE A 146 1.08 -0.75 -5.52
CA ILE A 146 0.05 -1.54 -6.21
C ILE A 146 -1.00 -0.61 -6.79
N PRO A 147 -1.30 -0.64 -8.10
CA PRO A 147 -2.35 0.19 -8.67
C PRO A 147 -3.68 0.01 -7.94
N PHE A 148 -4.30 1.13 -7.53
CA PHE A 148 -5.55 1.11 -6.74
C PHE A 148 -6.68 0.28 -7.38
N ALA A 149 -6.73 0.25 -8.73
CA ALA A 149 -7.69 -0.56 -9.48
C ALA A 149 -7.57 -2.08 -9.20
N VAL A 150 -6.39 -2.56 -8.81
CA VAL A 150 -6.18 -3.96 -8.40
C VAL A 150 -6.82 -4.22 -7.04
N PHE A 151 -6.70 -3.28 -6.10
CA PHE A 151 -7.40 -3.36 -4.82
C PHE A 151 -8.92 -3.42 -5.03
N GLU A 152 -9.48 -2.52 -5.84
CA GLU A 152 -10.92 -2.50 -6.17
C GLU A 152 -11.38 -3.82 -6.82
N ALA A 153 -10.59 -4.33 -7.76
CA ALA A 153 -10.84 -5.60 -8.43
C ALA A 153 -10.89 -6.78 -7.45
N ILE A 154 -9.94 -6.87 -6.53
CA ILE A 154 -9.82 -7.96 -5.56
C ILE A 154 -10.93 -7.91 -4.51
N GLN A 155 -11.39 -6.71 -4.16
CA GLN A 155 -12.54 -6.53 -3.28
C GLN A 155 -13.79 -7.24 -3.79
N GLY A 156 -13.98 -7.35 -5.12
CA GLY A 156 -15.07 -8.11 -5.72
C GLY A 156 -14.90 -9.64 -5.71
N ARG A 157 -13.72 -10.15 -5.32
CA ARG A 157 -13.31 -11.57 -5.43
C ARG A 157 -13.22 -12.30 -4.09
N VAL A 158 -13.20 -11.58 -2.98
CA VAL A 158 -13.30 -12.17 -1.62
C VAL A 158 -14.75 -12.55 -1.29
N ASP A 159 -14.96 -13.30 -0.19
CA ASP A 159 -16.25 -13.92 0.17
C ASP A 159 -16.82 -14.89 -0.89
N ARG A 160 -15.92 -15.55 -1.64
CA ARG A 160 -16.28 -16.51 -2.71
C ARG A 160 -15.84 -17.94 -2.41
N TYR A 161 -14.95 -18.14 -1.44
CA TYR A 161 -14.49 -19.45 -1.00
C TYR A 161 -14.44 -19.55 0.53
N PRO A 162 -14.91 -20.65 1.15
CA PRO A 162 -15.69 -21.71 0.54
C PRO A 162 -17.01 -21.20 -0.05
N ALA A 163 -17.54 -21.88 -1.07
CA ALA A 163 -18.82 -21.49 -1.64
C ALA A 163 -19.94 -21.67 -0.60
N LYS A 164 -21.02 -20.87 -0.68
CA LYS A 164 -22.15 -20.95 0.27
C LYS A 164 -22.76 -22.35 0.40
N LYS A 165 -22.79 -23.12 -0.70
CA LYS A 165 -23.26 -24.52 -0.70
C LYS A 165 -22.40 -25.46 0.17
N ASP A 166 -21.14 -25.10 0.40
CA ASP A 166 -20.14 -25.87 1.13
C ASP A 166 -19.92 -25.33 2.56
N GLY A 167 -20.76 -24.39 3.01
CA GLY A 167 -20.70 -23.77 4.34
C GLY A 167 -20.48 -22.25 4.30
N GLY A 168 -19.94 -21.74 3.20
CA GLY A 168 -19.64 -20.31 3.03
C GLY A 168 -18.42 -19.84 3.83
N CYS A 169 -18.07 -18.58 3.61
CA CYS A 169 -17.03 -17.88 4.34
C CYS A 169 -17.58 -17.39 5.69
N THR A 170 -16.87 -17.62 6.80
CA THR A 170 -17.27 -17.09 8.13
C THR A 170 -16.48 -15.86 8.55
N TRP A 171 -15.26 -15.73 8.03
CA TRP A 171 -14.50 -14.48 8.02
C TRP A 171 -14.10 -14.15 6.58
N THR A 172 -14.14 -12.87 6.18
CA THR A 172 -13.69 -12.43 4.85
C THR A 172 -13.11 -11.03 4.95
N GLY A 173 -12.10 -10.73 4.12
CA GLY A 173 -11.52 -9.39 4.09
C GLY A 173 -10.24 -9.27 3.29
N ILE A 174 -9.74 -8.03 3.24
CA ILE A 174 -8.46 -7.67 2.62
C ILE A 174 -7.56 -7.11 3.71
N ILE A 175 -6.36 -7.68 3.81
CA ILE A 175 -5.28 -7.15 4.64
C ILE A 175 -4.19 -6.55 3.77
N MET A 176 -3.57 -5.48 4.22
CA MET A 176 -2.55 -4.78 3.46
C MET A 176 -1.44 -4.29 4.38
N ASP A 177 -0.21 -4.27 3.88
CA ASP A 177 0.91 -3.63 4.58
C ASP A 177 1.76 -2.82 3.64
N SER A 178 2.33 -1.71 4.11
CA SER A 178 3.26 -0.89 3.32
C SER A 178 4.06 0.07 4.22
N ASN A 179 5.05 0.77 3.67
CA ASN A 179 5.36 2.11 4.19
C ASN A 179 4.23 3.09 3.83
N PRO A 180 4.12 4.25 4.50
CA PRO A 180 3.16 5.27 4.12
C PRO A 180 3.27 5.64 2.63
N PRO A 181 2.14 5.79 1.92
CA PRO A 181 2.12 6.38 0.58
C PRO A 181 2.42 7.89 0.62
N ASP A 182 2.51 8.51 -0.55
CA ASP A 182 2.38 9.97 -0.65
C ASP A 182 0.93 10.42 -0.38
N THR A 183 0.74 11.71 -0.16
CA THR A 183 -0.57 12.32 0.13
C THR A 183 -1.48 12.43 -1.09
N ASP A 184 -0.93 12.33 -2.31
CA ASP A 184 -1.70 12.39 -3.56
C ASP A 184 -2.19 10.98 -3.99
N SER A 185 -1.77 9.94 -3.26
CA SER A 185 -2.09 8.56 -3.54
C SER A 185 -3.56 8.29 -3.28
N LYS A 186 -4.18 7.51 -4.17
CA LYS A 186 -5.54 7.01 -3.96
C LYS A 186 -5.70 6.24 -2.64
N TYR A 187 -4.65 5.59 -2.15
CA TYR A 187 -4.73 4.94 -0.83
C TYR A 187 -4.76 5.95 0.32
N TYR A 188 -4.02 7.06 0.22
CA TYR A 188 -4.11 8.13 1.20
C TYR A 188 -5.55 8.69 1.23
N HIS A 189 -6.08 9.08 0.07
CA HIS A 189 -7.46 9.57 -0.02
C HIS A 189 -8.48 8.54 0.48
N TYR A 190 -8.29 7.25 0.19
CA TYR A 190 -9.19 6.19 0.66
C TYR A 190 -9.21 6.07 2.19
N PHE A 191 -8.04 6.04 2.84
CA PHE A 191 -7.93 5.81 4.28
C PHE A 191 -8.04 7.07 5.13
N GLU A 192 -7.61 8.23 4.64
CA GLU A 192 -7.52 9.45 5.44
C GLU A 192 -8.62 10.48 5.12
N GLU A 193 -9.20 10.45 3.92
CA GLU A 193 -10.23 11.42 3.54
C GLU A 193 -11.61 10.76 3.39
N THR A 194 -11.68 9.71 2.57
CA THR A 194 -12.93 8.98 2.30
C THR A 194 -13.39 8.21 3.53
N ARG A 195 -12.45 7.56 4.24
CA ARG A 195 -12.68 6.85 5.51
C ARG A 195 -13.94 5.98 5.53
N PRO A 196 -14.07 4.99 4.63
CA PRO A 196 -15.26 4.16 4.61
C PRO A 196 -15.37 3.32 5.89
N ASP A 197 -16.60 3.13 6.39
CA ASP A 197 -16.88 2.49 7.69
C ASP A 197 -16.33 1.07 7.83
N ASN A 198 -16.11 0.37 6.71
CA ASN A 198 -15.61 -1.00 6.69
C ASN A 198 -14.08 -1.10 6.47
N ALA A 199 -13.37 0.02 6.52
CA ALA A 199 -11.93 0.07 6.35
C ALA A 199 -11.22 0.72 7.55
N ARG A 200 -10.05 0.19 7.91
CA ARG A 200 -9.23 0.74 8.99
C ARG A 200 -7.75 0.75 8.63
N LEU A 201 -7.10 1.88 8.90
CA LEU A 201 -5.65 2.05 8.78
C LEU A 201 -5.01 2.05 10.17
N PHE A 202 -3.89 1.34 10.30
CA PHE A 202 -3.09 1.24 11.51
C PHE A 202 -1.71 1.84 11.25
N ASN A 203 -1.32 2.82 12.04
CA ASN A 203 -0.08 3.57 11.86
C ASN A 203 0.91 3.19 12.95
N GLN A 204 1.97 2.47 12.59
CA GLN A 204 3.04 2.17 13.53
C GLN A 204 3.86 3.42 13.84
N PRO A 205 4.38 3.56 15.07
CA PRO A 205 5.18 4.70 15.46
C PRO A 205 6.54 4.71 14.73
N SER A 206 7.21 5.86 14.79
CA SER A 206 8.55 6.01 14.26
C SER A 206 9.52 5.03 14.91
N GLY A 207 10.44 4.48 14.11
CA GLY A 207 11.55 3.64 14.56
C GLY A 207 12.56 4.35 15.48
N LEU A 208 12.55 5.68 15.53
CA LEU A 208 13.39 6.49 16.43
C LEU A 208 12.60 7.04 17.64
N SER A 209 11.31 6.73 17.75
CA SER A 209 10.51 7.14 18.91
C SER A 209 10.71 6.20 20.10
N PRO A 210 10.45 6.66 21.35
CA PRO A 210 10.42 5.78 22.51
C PRO A 210 9.38 4.65 22.41
N GLN A 211 8.39 4.78 21.52
CA GLN A 211 7.34 3.80 21.27
C GLN A 211 7.66 2.90 20.07
N ALA A 212 8.87 2.99 19.50
CA ALA A 212 9.27 2.19 18.36
C ALA A 212 9.00 0.70 18.59
N GLU A 213 8.33 0.08 17.63
CA GLU A 213 7.91 -1.31 17.70
C GLU A 213 8.95 -2.23 17.05
N ASN A 214 8.93 -3.50 17.44
CA ASN A 214 9.77 -4.57 16.89
C ASN A 214 11.29 -4.39 17.09
N LEU A 215 11.73 -3.51 18.01
CA LEU A 215 13.16 -3.26 18.26
C LEU A 215 13.93 -4.51 18.69
N ASP A 216 13.29 -5.44 19.42
CA ASP A 216 13.90 -6.70 19.87
C ASP A 216 14.40 -7.59 18.72
N ASN A 217 13.88 -7.38 17.50
CA ASN A 217 14.25 -8.13 16.30
C ASN A 217 15.22 -7.35 15.38
N LEU A 218 15.72 -6.20 15.82
CA LEU A 218 16.62 -5.32 15.08
C LEU A 218 17.92 -5.11 15.87
N SER A 219 19.01 -4.74 15.17
CA SER A 219 20.20 -4.27 15.87
C SER A 219 19.92 -2.91 16.52
N GLU A 220 20.55 -2.63 17.67
CA GLU A 220 20.39 -1.36 18.39
C GLU A 220 20.66 -0.13 17.50
N SER A 221 21.59 -0.25 16.56
CA SER A 221 21.97 0.82 15.64
C SER A 221 21.18 0.82 14.32
N TYR A 222 20.16 -0.03 14.16
CA TYR A 222 19.49 -0.24 12.88
C TYR A 222 18.95 1.06 12.27
N TYR A 223 18.10 1.79 13.00
CA TYR A 223 17.51 3.04 12.50
C TYR A 223 18.52 4.18 12.40
N GLY A 224 19.50 4.24 13.30
CA GLY A 224 20.60 5.22 13.21
C GLY A 224 21.42 5.03 11.94
N ASN A 225 21.79 3.78 11.63
CA ASN A 225 22.49 3.43 10.40
C ASN A 225 21.62 3.66 9.16
N LEU A 226 20.31 3.34 9.24
CA LEU A 226 19.38 3.54 8.13
C LEU A 226 19.21 5.01 7.78
N ALA A 227 19.15 5.90 8.78
CA ALA A 227 18.99 7.34 8.58
C ALA A 227 20.27 8.02 8.08
N SER A 228 21.45 7.46 8.41
CA SER A 228 22.73 8.08 8.11
C SER A 228 22.94 8.32 6.61
N GLY A 229 23.14 9.59 6.23
CA GLY A 229 23.42 10.00 4.85
C GLY A 229 22.23 9.93 3.89
N LYS A 230 21.00 9.80 4.41
CA LYS A 230 19.77 9.79 3.62
C LYS A 230 19.14 11.18 3.53
N SER A 231 18.30 11.39 2.52
CA SER A 231 17.48 12.59 2.42
C SER A 231 16.44 12.60 3.54
N GLN A 232 15.95 13.80 3.87
CA GLN A 232 14.92 13.97 4.88
C GLN A 232 13.64 13.20 4.51
N ASP A 233 13.21 13.24 3.23
CA ASP A 233 12.05 12.48 2.74
C ASP A 233 12.19 10.96 2.97
N PHE A 234 13.38 10.42 2.73
CA PHE A 234 13.65 8.99 2.98
C PHE A 234 13.52 8.67 4.47
N ILE A 235 14.07 9.52 5.34
CA ILE A 235 14.00 9.35 6.78
C ILE A 235 12.55 9.47 7.25
N ASP A 236 11.80 10.45 6.76
CA ASP A 236 10.41 10.65 7.14
C ASP A 236 9.53 9.45 6.79
N VAL A 237 9.64 8.91 5.58
CA VAL A 237 8.84 7.76 5.15
C VAL A 237 9.32 6.45 5.77
N TYR A 238 10.60 6.13 5.65
CA TYR A 238 11.11 4.79 5.97
C TYR A 238 11.59 4.62 7.41
N VAL A 239 11.84 5.71 8.15
CA VAL A 239 12.26 5.68 9.57
C VAL A 239 11.18 6.26 10.48
N HIS A 240 10.56 7.38 10.11
CA HIS A 240 9.49 7.98 10.92
C HIS A 240 8.11 7.43 10.62
N GLY A 241 7.89 6.75 9.49
CA GLY A 241 6.57 6.25 9.13
C GLY A 241 5.58 7.38 8.86
N ARG A 242 6.05 8.51 8.32
CA ARG A 242 5.23 9.65 7.92
C ARG A 242 4.84 9.55 6.45
N TYR A 243 3.69 10.10 6.07
CA TYR A 243 3.37 10.31 4.67
C TYR A 243 4.41 11.22 4.03
N GLY A 244 4.80 10.89 2.81
CA GLY A 244 5.81 11.63 2.09
C GLY A 244 6.10 11.02 0.73
N TYR A 245 6.62 11.84 -0.17
CA TYR A 245 7.03 11.41 -1.49
C TYR A 245 8.53 11.15 -1.49
N VAL A 246 8.94 9.88 -1.62
CA VAL A 246 10.35 9.56 -1.85
C VAL A 246 10.58 9.46 -3.34
N LYS A 247 11.37 10.38 -3.88
CA LYS A 247 11.83 10.34 -5.27
C LYS A 247 12.59 9.03 -5.53
N GLU A 248 12.00 8.14 -6.33
CA GLU A 248 12.74 7.02 -6.91
C GLU A 248 13.44 7.47 -8.19
N GLY A 249 14.78 7.34 -8.22
CA GLY A 249 15.62 7.78 -9.33
C GLY A 249 16.08 9.24 -9.24
N LYS A 250 16.84 9.69 -10.23
CA LYS A 250 17.18 11.11 -10.37
C LYS A 250 15.94 11.83 -10.88
N GLY A 251 15.39 12.73 -10.08
CA GLY A 251 14.45 13.72 -10.63
C GLY A 251 15.09 14.39 -11.84
N VAL A 252 14.32 14.64 -12.91
CA VAL A 252 14.85 15.27 -14.13
C VAL A 252 15.53 16.61 -13.81
N TYR A 253 15.05 17.29 -12.76
CA TYR A 253 15.56 18.57 -12.24
C TYR A 253 16.16 18.45 -10.83
N ASP A 254 16.64 17.25 -10.46
CA ASP A 254 17.24 17.02 -9.15
C ASP A 254 18.53 17.82 -8.98
N GLY A 255 18.59 18.65 -7.94
CA GLY A 255 19.68 19.60 -7.67
C GLY A 255 19.59 20.94 -8.41
N SER A 256 18.68 21.10 -9.38
CA SER A 256 18.42 22.39 -10.04
C SER A 256 17.11 23.05 -9.61
N TYR A 257 16.16 22.28 -9.08
CA TYR A 257 14.95 22.78 -8.44
C TYR A 257 15.06 22.71 -6.91
N ASN A 258 14.57 23.75 -6.25
CA ASN A 258 14.61 23.95 -4.81
C ASN A 258 13.46 24.88 -4.43
N ASP A 259 12.52 24.42 -3.59
CA ASP A 259 11.32 25.18 -3.22
C ASP A 259 11.67 26.52 -2.56
N ASP A 260 12.70 26.57 -1.72
CA ASP A 260 13.13 27.81 -1.04
C ASP A 260 13.59 28.90 -2.01
N ILE A 261 13.98 28.50 -3.23
CA ILE A 261 14.52 29.38 -4.27
C ILE A 261 13.51 29.62 -5.39
N HIS A 262 12.78 28.58 -5.79
CA HIS A 262 11.94 28.57 -7.00
C HIS A 262 10.45 28.73 -6.72
N VAL A 263 10.00 28.55 -5.48
CA VAL A 263 8.63 28.84 -5.07
C VAL A 263 8.58 30.21 -4.42
N SER A 264 7.71 31.08 -4.94
CA SER A 264 7.49 32.40 -4.35
C SER A 264 6.80 32.25 -3.00
N LYS A 265 7.32 32.93 -1.97
CA LYS A 265 6.71 32.97 -0.63
C LYS A 265 5.40 33.77 -0.59
N GLU A 266 5.19 34.60 -1.59
CA GLU A 266 3.99 35.42 -1.77
C GLU A 266 3.35 35.10 -3.13
N PRO A 267 2.02 35.23 -3.27
CA PRO A 267 1.35 35.03 -4.55
C PRO A 267 1.92 35.92 -5.66
N LEU A 268 2.17 35.34 -6.82
CA LEU A 268 2.66 36.08 -7.99
C LEU A 268 1.53 36.91 -8.60
N THR A 269 1.80 38.18 -8.87
CA THR A 269 0.84 39.10 -9.52
C THR A 269 0.99 39.07 -11.04
N VAL A 270 -0.13 39.05 -11.76
CA VAL A 270 -0.15 39.17 -13.23
C VAL A 270 0.26 40.57 -13.64
N ASN A 271 1.21 40.67 -14.57
CA ASN A 271 1.58 41.93 -15.21
C ASN A 271 0.80 42.10 -16.52
N THR A 272 -0.16 43.02 -16.55
CA THR A 272 -1.01 43.28 -17.71
C THR A 272 -0.26 43.89 -18.91
N ALA A 273 0.97 44.37 -18.72
CA ALA A 273 1.80 44.91 -19.81
C ALA A 273 2.59 43.82 -20.57
N THR A 274 2.61 42.58 -20.09
CA THR A 274 3.31 41.46 -20.73
C THR A 274 2.34 40.35 -21.14
N PRO A 275 2.56 39.66 -22.28
CA PRO A 275 1.69 38.56 -22.69
C PRO A 275 1.65 37.43 -21.68
N LEU A 276 0.48 36.79 -21.54
CA LEU A 276 0.35 35.49 -20.90
C LEU A 276 0.76 34.38 -21.88
N ILE A 277 1.49 33.40 -21.36
CA ILE A 277 1.89 32.17 -22.06
C ILE A 277 1.08 31.04 -21.44
N LEU A 278 0.28 30.35 -22.24
CA LEU A 278 -0.51 29.21 -21.79
C LEU A 278 0.16 27.91 -22.22
N GLY A 279 0.67 27.14 -21.25
CA GLY A 279 1.15 25.79 -21.48
C GLY A 279 0.01 24.81 -21.28
N PHE A 280 -0.27 23.94 -22.25
CA PHE A 280 -1.32 22.93 -22.13
C PHE A 280 -0.72 21.54 -22.13
N ASP A 281 -1.23 20.69 -21.26
CA ASP A 281 -1.12 19.24 -21.37
C ASP A 281 -2.53 18.67 -21.46
N PHE A 282 -2.80 17.86 -22.48
CA PHE A 282 -4.15 17.38 -22.75
C PHE A 282 -4.16 15.87 -22.99
N GLY A 283 -4.84 15.17 -22.07
CA GLY A 283 -5.28 13.78 -22.18
C GLY A 283 -6.77 13.65 -21.85
N LEU A 284 -7.17 12.56 -21.19
CA LEU A 284 -8.53 12.42 -20.61
C LEU A 284 -8.77 13.41 -19.45
N THR A 285 -7.71 14.07 -18.97
CA THR A 285 -7.64 15.00 -17.83
C THR A 285 -6.82 16.22 -18.23
N PRO A 286 -7.42 17.24 -18.87
CA PRO A 286 -6.70 18.44 -19.31
C PRO A 286 -6.10 19.24 -18.14
N ALA A 287 -4.89 19.77 -18.36
CA ALA A 287 -4.22 20.70 -17.48
C ALA A 287 -3.65 21.89 -18.26
N CYS A 288 -3.52 23.03 -17.58
CA CYS A 288 -2.95 24.24 -18.16
C CYS A 288 -2.18 25.05 -17.12
N VAL A 289 -0.99 25.53 -17.47
CA VAL A 289 -0.23 26.50 -16.68
C VAL A 289 -0.29 27.88 -17.33
N LEU A 290 -0.50 28.90 -16.51
CA LEU A 290 -0.49 30.31 -16.91
C LEU A 290 0.87 30.90 -16.52
N CYS A 291 1.65 31.34 -17.52
CA CYS A 291 3.01 31.80 -17.31
C CYS A 291 3.23 33.21 -17.85
N GLN A 292 4.22 33.93 -17.34
CA GLN A 292 4.71 35.19 -17.90
C GLN A 292 6.24 35.29 -17.85
N VAL A 293 6.81 35.90 -18.89
CA VAL A 293 8.19 36.37 -18.84
C VAL A 293 8.18 37.79 -18.26
N THR A 294 8.80 37.95 -17.10
CA THR A 294 8.96 39.26 -16.45
C THR A 294 9.86 40.18 -17.29
N PRO A 295 9.76 41.52 -17.15
CA PRO A 295 10.66 42.45 -17.85
C PRO A 295 12.16 42.23 -17.57
N ARG A 296 12.49 41.54 -16.48
CA ARG A 296 13.87 41.17 -16.10
C ARG A 296 14.30 39.79 -16.63
N GLY A 297 13.47 39.14 -17.45
CA GLY A 297 13.77 37.85 -18.10
C GLY A 297 13.45 36.62 -17.26
N GLY A 298 12.92 36.75 -16.04
CA GLY A 298 12.45 35.62 -15.25
C GLY A 298 11.16 35.01 -15.82
N PHE A 299 11.04 33.68 -15.82
CA PHE A 299 9.85 32.95 -16.26
C PHE A 299 9.03 32.50 -15.07
N ASN A 300 7.87 33.12 -14.89
CA ASN A 300 6.98 32.85 -13.76
C ASN A 300 5.85 31.93 -14.19
N VAL A 301 5.61 30.86 -13.42
CA VAL A 301 4.37 30.09 -13.46
C VAL A 301 3.44 30.71 -12.42
N ILE A 302 2.39 31.38 -12.87
CA ILE A 302 1.49 32.20 -12.03
C ILE A 302 0.38 31.35 -11.44
N GLU A 303 -0.19 30.48 -12.27
CA GLU A 303 -1.30 29.62 -11.87
C GLU A 303 -1.24 28.28 -12.60
N GLU A 304 -1.67 27.23 -11.92
CA GLU A 304 -1.87 25.91 -12.47
C GLU A 304 -3.35 25.54 -12.40
N LEU A 305 -3.88 25.07 -13.53
CA LEU A 305 -5.26 24.62 -13.69
C LEU A 305 -5.26 23.15 -14.06
N ILE A 306 -5.73 22.30 -13.15
CA ILE A 306 -5.84 20.85 -13.36
C ILE A 306 -7.31 20.39 -13.42
N SER A 307 -7.60 19.27 -14.08
CA SER A 307 -8.95 18.68 -14.05
C SER A 307 -8.95 17.17 -14.11
N ASP A 308 -9.91 16.56 -13.43
CA ASP A 308 -10.16 15.12 -13.45
C ASP A 308 -11.42 14.79 -14.24
N ASN A 309 -11.34 13.76 -15.08
CA ASN A 309 -12.44 13.21 -15.87
C ASN A 309 -13.27 14.28 -16.61
N MET A 310 -12.61 15.30 -17.17
CA MET A 310 -13.25 16.46 -17.79
C MET A 310 -12.81 16.61 -19.24
N GLY A 311 -13.76 16.88 -20.14
CA GLY A 311 -13.43 17.16 -21.53
C GLY A 311 -12.79 18.55 -21.72
N LEU A 312 -11.88 18.70 -22.69
CA LEU A 312 -11.17 19.96 -22.96
C LEU A 312 -12.08 21.18 -23.13
N LYS A 313 -13.25 21.03 -23.77
CA LYS A 313 -14.20 22.14 -23.93
C LYS A 313 -14.77 22.62 -22.59
N GLN A 314 -15.11 21.68 -21.71
CA GLN A 314 -15.59 22.00 -20.36
C GLN A 314 -14.47 22.62 -19.53
N PHE A 315 -13.25 22.09 -19.64
CA PHE A 315 -12.07 22.65 -18.98
C PHE A 315 -11.86 24.12 -19.38
N ILE A 316 -11.85 24.42 -20.67
CA ILE A 316 -11.68 25.80 -21.15
C ILE A 316 -12.78 26.72 -20.62
N GLN A 317 -14.03 26.28 -20.64
CA GLN A 317 -15.17 27.09 -20.22
C GLN A 317 -15.20 27.32 -18.70
N ASN A 318 -14.92 26.28 -17.92
CA ASN A 318 -15.18 26.27 -16.47
C ASN A 318 -13.94 26.58 -15.64
N ARG A 319 -12.73 26.38 -16.19
CA ARG A 319 -11.47 26.55 -15.45
C ARG A 319 -10.60 27.64 -16.04
N LEU A 320 -10.36 27.62 -17.36
CA LEU A 320 -9.44 28.57 -17.97
C LEU A 320 -10.05 29.96 -18.18
N LYS A 321 -11.21 30.07 -18.86
CA LYS A 321 -11.82 31.37 -19.17
C LYS A 321 -12.07 32.26 -17.94
N PRO A 322 -12.52 31.73 -16.79
CA PRO A 322 -12.70 32.53 -15.59
C PRO A 322 -11.42 33.20 -15.07
N GLN A 323 -10.25 32.63 -15.34
CA GLN A 323 -8.95 33.20 -14.93
C GLN A 323 -8.37 34.21 -15.92
N LEU A 324 -8.99 34.35 -17.10
CA LEU A 324 -8.51 35.25 -18.18
C LEU A 324 -9.36 36.52 -18.34
N LEU A 325 -10.41 36.68 -17.53
CA LEU A 325 -11.39 37.79 -17.60
C LEU A 325 -11.28 38.67 -16.35
#